data_AF-A0A9D7NT38-F1
#
_entry.id   AF-A0A9D7NT38-F1
#
_cell.length_a   1.000
_cell.length_b   1.000
_cell.length_c   1.000
_cell.angle_alpha   90.00
_cell.angle_beta   90.00
_cell.angle_gamma   90.00
#
_symmetry.space_group_name_H-M   'P 1'
#
loop_
_entity.id
_entity.type
_entity.pdbx_description
1 polymer ?
#
loop_
_entity_poly.entity_id
_entity_poly.type
_entity_poly.pdbx_seq_one_letter_code
_entity_poly.pdbx_strand_id
1 'polypeptide(L)'
;MSHIEITISDWLWRAILGREVLTLSPDYFGLTSAIERRLYEIARKHCGSQPKFSISLEVLHKKVGSTNIRRQFRHAIKQCVEEDRLPDYHLHYEIESDMVTFIRREVLLEGRVTRP
;
A
#
# COMPACT_ATOMS: atom_id res chain seq x y z
N MET A 1 4.85 -32.87 5.66
CA MET A 1 5.02 -31.60 4.91
C MET A 1 4.24 -31.73 3.62
N SER A 2 3.16 -30.96 3.47
CA SER A 2 2.44 -30.85 2.20
C SER A 2 3.14 -29.81 1.32
N HIS A 3 3.29 -30.11 0.03
CA HIS A 3 3.76 -29.16 -0.97
C HIS A 3 2.65 -28.90 -1.97
N ILE A 4 2.67 -27.73 -2.58
CA ILE A 4 1.77 -27.33 -3.66
C ILE A 4 2.64 -26.92 -4.83
N GLU A 5 2.35 -27.47 -6.01
CA GLU A 5 2.94 -27.07 -7.28
C GLU A 5 1.90 -26.29 -8.09
N ILE A 6 2.31 -25.18 -8.70
CA ILE A 6 1.43 -24.29 -9.46
C ILE A 6 2.12 -23.95 -10.78
N THR A 7 1.44 -24.20 -11.89
CA THR A 7 1.87 -23.72 -13.22
C THR A 7 1.40 -22.30 -13.43
N ILE A 8 2.33 -21.36 -13.60
CA ILE A 8 2.02 -19.97 -13.96
C ILE A 8 1.88 -19.82 -15.47
N SER A 9 1.18 -18.76 -15.89
CA SER A 9 1.03 -18.42 -17.30
C SER A 9 2.34 -17.92 -17.93
N ASP A 10 2.48 -18.15 -19.24
CA ASP A 10 3.63 -17.67 -20.03
C ASP A 10 3.83 -16.16 -19.92
N TRP A 11 2.75 -15.38 -19.82
CA TRP A 11 2.85 -13.93 -19.70
C TRP A 11 3.54 -13.51 -18.41
N LEU A 12 3.23 -14.17 -17.28
CA LEU A 12 3.82 -13.85 -15.99
C LEU A 12 5.30 -14.27 -15.96
N TRP A 13 5.60 -15.42 -16.56
CA TRP A 13 6.98 -15.87 -16.73
C TRP A 13 7.83 -14.84 -17.49
N ARG A 14 7.30 -14.29 -18.60
CA ARG A 14 7.99 -13.24 -19.36
C ARG A 14 8.20 -11.96 -18.54
N ALA A 15 7.21 -11.53 -17.76
CA ALA A 15 7.33 -10.36 -16.89
C ALA A 15 8.43 -10.55 -15.81
N ILE A 16 8.54 -11.75 -15.25
CA ILE A 16 9.60 -12.11 -14.31
C ILE A 16 10.98 -12.01 -14.98
N LEU A 17 11.14 -12.61 -16.17
CA LEU A 17 12.38 -12.52 -16.95
C LEU A 17 12.74 -11.07 -17.32
N GLY A 18 11.73 -10.24 -17.61
CA GLY A 18 11.88 -8.82 -17.89
C GLY A 18 12.18 -7.94 -16.67
N ARG A 19 12.23 -8.50 -15.45
CA ARG A 19 12.37 -7.76 -14.17
C ARG A 19 11.26 -6.71 -13.98
N GLU A 20 10.08 -6.97 -14.51
CA GLU A 20 8.89 -6.10 -14.38
C GLU A 20 8.11 -6.36 -13.09
N VAL A 21 8.78 -6.92 -12.08
CA VAL A 21 8.20 -7.31 -10.79
C VAL A 21 8.64 -6.37 -9.68
N LEU A 22 7.72 -6.05 -8.77
CA LEU A 22 8.02 -5.26 -7.57
C LEU A 22 8.26 -6.17 -6.38
N THR A 23 9.42 -6.00 -5.74
CA THR A 23 9.73 -6.69 -4.48
C THR A 23 8.92 -6.09 -3.35
N LEU A 24 8.18 -6.95 -2.65
CA LEU A 24 7.48 -6.64 -1.41
C LEU A 24 8.37 -6.98 -0.21
N SER A 25 8.19 -6.28 0.91
CA SER A 25 8.86 -6.63 2.17
C SER A 25 8.32 -7.97 2.68
N PRO A 26 9.13 -8.83 3.33
CA PRO A 26 8.64 -10.05 3.98
C PRO A 26 7.49 -9.79 4.97
N ASP A 27 7.50 -8.64 5.65
CA ASP A 27 6.48 -8.26 6.63
C ASP A 27 5.10 -8.02 5.99
N TYR A 28 5.04 -7.83 4.66
CA TYR A 28 3.78 -7.76 3.91
C TYR A 28 2.89 -8.99 4.15
N PHE A 29 3.48 -10.18 4.29
CA PHE A 29 2.72 -11.41 4.52
C PHE A 29 2.08 -11.46 5.92
N GLY A 30 2.52 -10.61 6.84
CA GLY A 30 1.88 -10.41 8.15
C GLY A 30 0.58 -9.62 8.10
N LEU A 31 0.32 -8.87 7.01
CA LEU A 31 -0.94 -8.13 6.83
C LEU A 31 -2.10 -9.13 6.64
N THR A 32 -3.14 -9.00 7.45
CA THR A 32 -4.31 -9.89 7.39
C THR A 32 -5.48 -9.26 6.64
N SER A 33 -5.57 -7.93 6.61
CA SER A 33 -6.63 -7.21 5.91
C SER A 33 -6.33 -7.09 4.41
N ALA A 34 -7.31 -7.46 3.58
CA ALA A 34 -7.23 -7.29 2.13
C ALA A 34 -7.07 -5.82 1.72
N ILE A 35 -7.68 -4.89 2.47
CA ILE A 35 -7.53 -3.45 2.22
C ILE A 35 -6.09 -3.02 2.52
N GLU A 36 -5.53 -3.42 3.66
CA GLU A 36 -4.15 -3.07 4.03
C GLU A 36 -3.14 -3.59 3.02
N ARG A 37 -3.28 -4.85 2.58
CA ARG A 37 -2.43 -5.42 1.52
C ARG A 37 -2.48 -4.58 0.26
N ARG A 38 -3.69 -4.18 -0.15
CA ARG A 38 -3.86 -3.36 -1.35
C ARG A 38 -3.31 -1.94 -1.19
N LEU A 39 -3.44 -1.34 0.00
CA LEU A 39 -2.82 -0.05 0.33
C LEU A 39 -1.30 -0.15 0.25
N TYR A 40 -0.71 -1.20 0.81
CA TYR A 40 0.73 -1.44 0.72
C TYR A 40 1.20 -1.58 -0.73
N GLU A 41 0.51 -2.34 -1.57
CA GLU A 41 0.87 -2.50 -2.98
C GLU A 41 0.80 -1.18 -3.75
N ILE A 42 -0.24 -0.37 -3.51
CA ILE A 42 -0.39 0.96 -4.10
C ILE A 42 0.74 1.87 -3.62
N ALA A 43 1.04 1.87 -2.32
CA ALA A 43 2.17 2.60 -1.76
C ALA A 43 3.48 2.19 -2.41
N ARG A 44 3.75 0.88 -2.54
CA ARG A 44 4.97 0.35 -3.13
C ARG A 44 5.12 0.73 -4.60
N LYS A 45 4.03 0.64 -5.37
CA LYS A 45 4.01 1.00 -6.79
C LYS A 45 4.21 2.50 -7.01
N HIS A 46 3.59 3.33 -6.19
CA HIS A 46 3.59 4.78 -6.39
C HIS A 46 4.76 5.46 -5.68
N CYS A 47 5.10 5.09 -4.45
CA CYS A 47 6.21 5.69 -3.71
C CYS A 47 7.58 5.39 -4.34
N GLY A 48 7.80 4.28 -5.05
CA GLY A 48 9.07 4.02 -5.77
C GLY A 48 10.32 4.53 -5.03
N SER A 49 10.99 5.53 -5.61
CA SER A 49 12.09 6.30 -4.99
C SER A 49 11.66 7.59 -4.28
N GLN A 50 10.42 8.06 -4.46
CA GLN A 50 9.92 9.27 -3.81
C GLN A 50 9.64 9.05 -2.31
N PRO A 51 9.86 10.08 -1.47
CA PRO A 51 9.72 9.96 -0.03
C PRO A 51 8.26 9.82 0.44
N LYS A 52 7.34 10.42 -0.32
CA LYS A 52 5.91 10.40 -0.04
C LYS A 52 5.09 10.40 -1.33
N PHE A 53 3.86 9.92 -1.23
CA PHE A 53 2.87 9.93 -2.31
C PHE A 53 1.50 10.28 -1.75
N SER A 54 0.82 11.27 -2.33
CA SER A 54 -0.52 11.70 -1.90
C SER A 54 -1.55 11.41 -2.99
N ILE A 55 -2.75 10.98 -2.57
CA ILE A 55 -3.86 10.63 -3.46
C ILE A 55 -5.19 10.93 -2.76
N SER A 56 -6.20 11.37 -3.51
CA SER A 56 -7.52 11.59 -2.93
C SER A 56 -8.18 10.27 -2.52
N LEU A 57 -8.97 10.30 -1.46
CA LEU A 57 -9.68 9.13 -0.94
C LEU A 57 -10.58 8.50 -2.01
N GLU A 58 -11.19 9.30 -2.89
CA GLU A 58 -12.02 8.82 -3.98
C GLU A 58 -11.23 8.00 -5.01
N VAL A 59 -10.08 8.50 -5.46
CA VAL A 59 -9.25 7.77 -6.44
C VAL A 59 -8.63 6.54 -5.78
N LEU A 60 -8.23 6.65 -4.52
CA LEU A 60 -7.73 5.52 -3.75
C LEU A 60 -8.78 4.41 -3.62
N HIS A 61 -10.03 4.76 -3.31
CA HIS A 61 -11.15 3.82 -3.23
C HIS A 61 -11.33 3.04 -4.54
N LYS A 62 -11.29 3.75 -5.68
CA LYS A 62 -11.34 3.14 -7.02
C LYS A 62 -10.15 2.22 -7.30
N LYS A 63 -8.93 2.63 -6.93
CA LYS A 63 -7.69 1.82 -7.13
C LYS A 63 -7.61 0.58 -6.25
N VAL A 64 -8.13 0.68 -5.02
CA VAL A 64 -8.27 -0.46 -4.12
C VAL A 64 -9.32 -1.43 -4.66
N GLY A 65 -10.32 -0.92 -5.38
CA GLY A 65 -11.41 -1.74 -5.92
C GLY A 65 -12.35 -2.22 -4.82
N SER A 66 -12.49 -1.45 -3.73
CA SER A 66 -13.36 -1.83 -2.62
C SER A 66 -14.83 -1.71 -3.02
N THR A 67 -15.61 -2.74 -2.77
CA THR A 67 -17.07 -2.75 -2.95
C THR A 67 -17.81 -1.97 -1.84
N ASN A 68 -17.11 -1.61 -0.77
CA ASN A 68 -17.68 -0.84 0.33
C ASN A 68 -18.06 0.58 -0.12
N ILE A 69 -19.10 1.14 0.50
CA ILE A 69 -19.42 2.55 0.31
C ILE A 69 -18.29 3.44 0.83
N ARG A 70 -18.11 4.62 0.22
CA ARG A 70 -16.97 5.52 0.48
C ARG A 70 -16.82 5.91 1.96
N ARG A 71 -17.93 6.01 2.70
CA ARG A 71 -17.92 6.27 4.16
C ARG A 71 -17.28 5.14 4.96
N GLN A 72 -17.60 3.89 4.65
CA GLN A 72 -17.00 2.73 5.31
C GLN A 72 -15.53 2.59 4.92
N PHE A 73 -15.19 2.86 3.66
CA PHE A 73 -13.80 2.90 3.23
C PHE A 73 -13.00 3.97 3.99
N ARG A 74 -13.55 5.18 4.16
CA ARG A 74 -12.94 6.22 4.99
C ARG A 74 -12.67 5.76 6.42
N HIS A 75 -13.62 5.04 7.02
CA HIS A 75 -13.43 4.47 8.36
C HIS A 75 -12.29 3.46 8.38
N ALA A 76 -12.21 2.55 7.39
CA ALA A 76 -11.11 1.61 7.27
C ALA A 76 -9.74 2.30 7.09
N ILE A 77 -9.67 3.39 6.32
CA ILE A 77 -8.44 4.20 6.21
C ILE A 77 -8.06 4.81 7.55
N LYS A 78 -9.01 5.39 8.29
CA LYS A 78 -8.74 5.94 9.63
C LYS A 78 -8.21 4.88 10.60
N GLN A 79 -8.82 3.70 10.61
CA GLN A 79 -8.34 2.58 11.42
C GLN A 79 -6.91 2.18 11.00
N CYS A 80 -6.62 2.09 9.71
CA CYS A 80 -5.28 1.79 9.23
C CYS A 80 -4.23 2.86 9.64
N VAL A 81 -4.61 4.14 9.62
CA VAL A 81 -3.78 5.25 10.12
C VAL A 81 -3.53 5.14 11.63
N GLU A 82 -4.55 4.81 12.41
CA GLU A 82 -4.45 4.64 13.86
C GLU A 82 -3.59 3.43 14.25
N GLU A 83 -3.78 2.30 13.57
CA GLU A 83 -3.06 1.07 13.84
C GLU A 83 -1.60 1.13 13.36
N ASP A 84 -1.32 1.92 12.32
CA ASP A 84 0.00 2.18 11.75
C ASP A 84 0.85 0.90 11.51
N ARG A 85 0.21 -0.19 11.07
CA ARG A 85 0.88 -1.50 10.88
C ARG A 85 1.38 -1.75 9.45
N LEU A 86 1.23 -0.81 8.53
CA LEU A 86 1.73 -0.98 7.17
C LEU A 86 3.26 -1.06 7.19
N PRO A 87 3.87 -2.17 6.69
CA PRO A 87 5.31 -2.28 6.57
C PRO A 87 5.86 -1.16 5.69
N ASP A 88 7.08 -0.69 5.95
CA ASP A 88 7.80 0.35 5.21
C ASP A 88 7.14 1.74 5.09
N TYR A 89 5.85 1.86 5.39
CA TYR A 89 5.06 3.06 5.13
C TYR A 89 4.26 3.50 6.36
N HIS A 90 4.25 4.80 6.58
CA HIS A 90 3.27 5.47 7.41
C HIS A 90 2.14 6.00 6.54
N LEU A 91 0.92 5.90 7.07
CA LEU A 91 -0.27 6.43 6.43
C LEU A 91 -0.72 7.69 7.18
N HIS A 92 -0.99 8.76 6.45
CA HIS A 92 -1.60 9.97 6.97
C HIS A 92 -2.89 10.26 6.19
N TYR A 93 -3.94 10.65 6.89
CA TYR A 93 -5.21 11.02 6.26
C TYR A 93 -5.61 12.43 6.70
N GLU A 94 -5.70 13.33 5.72
CA GLU A 94 -6.08 14.73 5.90
C GLU A 94 -7.58 14.89 5.61
N ILE A 95 -8.34 15.30 6.63
CA ILE A 95 -9.81 15.34 6.56
C ILE A 95 -10.31 16.48 5.68
N GLU A 96 -9.65 17.65 5.74
CA GLU A 96 -10.09 18.87 5.04
C GLU A 96 -9.99 18.71 3.52
N SER A 97 -8.90 18.12 3.05
CA SER A 97 -8.63 17.89 1.62
C SER A 97 -9.12 16.52 1.11
N ASP A 98 -9.57 15.63 2.02
CA ASP A 98 -9.90 14.23 1.76
C ASP A 98 -8.75 13.45 1.07
N MET A 99 -7.51 13.75 1.49
CA MET A 99 -6.28 13.19 0.91
C MET A 99 -5.64 12.15 1.82
N VAL A 100 -5.14 11.07 1.22
CA VAL A 100 -4.33 10.05 1.88
C VAL A 100 -2.90 10.19 1.39
N THR A 101 -1.97 10.30 2.33
CA THR A 101 -0.53 10.39 2.06
C THR A 101 0.19 9.17 2.62
N PHE A 102 0.91 8.48 1.75
CA PHE A 102 1.84 7.42 2.09
C PHE A 102 3.23 8.02 2.26
N ILE A 103 3.92 7.71 3.35
CA ILE A 103 5.26 8.24 3.65
C ILE A 103 6.18 7.06 3.96
N ARG A 104 7.36 7.00 3.34
CA ARG A 104 8.35 5.96 3.67
C ARG A 104 8.86 6.14 5.10
N ARG A 105 8.83 5.07 5.90
CA ARG A 105 9.30 5.06 7.30
C ARG A 105 10.75 5.48 7.44
N GLU A 106 11.62 4.98 6.56
CA GLU A 106 13.05 5.35 6.51
C GLU A 106 13.27 6.86 6.44
N VAL A 107 12.45 7.57 5.65
CA VAL A 107 12.60 9.02 5.43
C VAL A 107 12.19 9.82 6.68
N LEU A 108 11.22 9.33 7.45
CA LEU A 108 10.84 9.96 8.71
C LEU A 108 11.92 9.78 9.78
N LEU A 109 12.57 8.60 9.82
CA LEU A 109 13.67 8.34 10.76
C LEU A 109 14.90 9.20 10.46
N GLU A 110 15.15 9.48 9.18
CA GLU A 110 16.24 10.36 8.73
C GLU A 110 15.92 11.87 8.86
N GLY A 111 14.73 12.23 9.35
CA GLY A 111 14.31 13.63 9.52
C GLY A 111 14.14 14.40 8.20
N ARG A 112 14.09 13.71 7.06
CA ARG A 112 14.02 14.31 5.71
C ARG A 112 12.62 14.77 5.32
N VAL A 113 11.59 14.28 6.01
CA VAL A 113 10.18 14.68 5.86
C VAL A 113 9.55 14.80 7.23
N THR A 114 8.85 15.89 7.49
CA THR A 114 8.02 16.03 8.70
C THR A 114 6.68 15.34 8.47
N ARG A 115 6.13 14.72 9.53
CA ARG A 115 4.72 14.29 9.50
C ARG A 115 3.85 15.53 9.21
N PRO A 116 2.86 15.42 8.30
CA PRO A 116 1.89 16.49 8.10
C PRO A 116 1.11 16.75 9.38
#